data_AF-A0A3D2VCF0-F1
#
_entry.id   AF-A0A3D2VCF0-F1
#
_cell.length_a   1.000
_cell.length_b   1.000
_cell.length_c   1.000
_cell.angle_alpha   90.00
_cell.angle_beta   90.00
_cell.angle_gamma   90.00
#
_symmetry.space_group_name_H-M   'P 1'
#
loop_
_entity.id
_entity.type
_entity.pdbx_description
1 polymer ?
#
loop_
_entity_poly.entity_id
_entity_poly.type
_entity_poly.pdbx_seq_one_letter_code
_entity_poly.pdbx_strand_id
1 'polypeptide(L)'
;MFASDLHGTPDKASFRIRQQLSEAPKSKGVLLFADRDGEFKPSNLKSDYAAFFSIVNDYKIGMRFDPTRYDYRVGMENTLPIRKVGSLAWSQRGSVALIKVYEDRIDVAQVSEPEEPVYVLSVPNPVTRPRLPRVEDDPYECPSYTEDLALKPDMTFALISDPQFDRRHNRDLLIKRANDGIRELNRFAPSVVCVAGDLVNNNLPEEWRLFQEHFEKLKPRLEPVAGNHDVLFNYDFVEPLYASAVKEAPEYAKLVADAVDKASDEGFKGPTALFEKFTGRKPDRTVVYGDTAFILISFMTQRADDAQMKFLRTALEHTKNKRHVFVVAHYPAIPDFGYSLQPQLGGDEVLSLLSQYRVTGYLFGHRHFNGFRMHDRTAHVLSDNMLSIHLFHVFPDEITIARKYIGYPLYERLTIPSTRN
;
A
#
# COMPACT_ATOMS: atom_id res chain seq x y z
N MET A 1 -3.36 7.30 30.15
CA MET A 1 -3.63 6.41 31.30
C MET A 1 -3.32 4.99 30.90
N PHE A 2 -2.82 4.15 31.82
CA PHE A 2 -2.59 2.72 31.58
C PHE A 2 -3.72 1.85 32.13
N ALA A 3 -4.12 0.83 31.39
CA ALA A 3 -5.19 -0.09 31.77
C ALA A 3 -4.85 -1.57 31.54
N SER A 4 -3.70 -2.02 32.06
CA SER A 4 -3.15 -3.38 31.85
C SER A 4 -4.11 -4.56 32.06
N ASP A 5 -5.09 -4.42 32.95
CA ASP A 5 -6.10 -5.43 33.23
C ASP A 5 -7.34 -5.34 32.31
N LEU A 6 -7.40 -4.39 31.39
CA LEU A 6 -8.56 -4.14 30.52
C LEU A 6 -8.91 -5.37 29.69
N HIS A 7 -7.91 -6.01 29.10
CA HIS A 7 -8.14 -7.20 28.30
C HIS A 7 -8.43 -8.46 29.15
N GLY A 8 -8.02 -8.50 30.42
CA GLY A 8 -8.23 -9.66 31.31
C GLY A 8 -9.54 -9.58 32.12
N THR A 9 -9.76 -8.45 32.79
CA THR A 9 -10.89 -8.18 33.68
C THR A 9 -11.56 -6.84 33.34
N PRO A 10 -12.29 -6.76 32.21
CA PRO A 10 -12.80 -5.49 31.66
C PRO A 10 -13.75 -4.74 32.60
N ASP A 11 -14.55 -5.42 33.44
CA ASP A 11 -15.39 -4.75 34.46
C ASP A 11 -14.57 -3.99 35.50
N LYS A 12 -13.56 -4.67 36.08
CA LYS A 12 -12.70 -4.07 37.11
C LYS A 12 -11.91 -2.90 36.53
N ALA A 13 -11.36 -3.09 35.33
CA ALA A 13 -10.63 -2.04 34.61
C ALA A 13 -11.53 -0.85 34.32
N SER A 14 -12.75 -1.08 33.82
CA SER A 14 -13.73 -0.03 33.53
C SER A 14 -14.09 0.77 34.78
N PHE A 15 -14.40 0.10 35.90
CA PHE A 15 -14.67 0.77 37.17
C PHE A 15 -13.49 1.68 37.60
N ARG A 16 -12.26 1.17 37.55
CA ARG A 16 -11.05 1.93 37.90
C ARG A 16 -10.83 3.13 36.99
N ILE A 17 -10.95 2.94 35.67
CA ILE A 17 -10.77 4.03 34.68
C ILE A 17 -11.78 5.15 34.96
N ARG A 18 -13.05 4.81 35.21
CA ARG A 18 -14.09 5.79 35.55
C ARG A 18 -13.73 6.60 36.80
N GLN A 19 -13.28 5.93 37.86
CA GLN A 19 -12.84 6.61 39.08
C GLN A 19 -11.69 7.59 38.80
N GLN A 20 -10.65 7.15 38.08
CA GLN A 20 -9.50 8.00 37.75
C GLN A 20 -9.86 9.19 36.86
N LEU A 21 -10.73 9.01 35.86
CA LEU A 21 -11.14 10.10 34.96
C LEU A 21 -12.10 11.08 35.62
N SER A 22 -12.87 10.66 36.63
CA SER A 22 -13.73 11.55 37.41
C SER A 22 -12.96 12.66 38.14
N GLU A 23 -11.68 12.43 38.43
CA GLU A 23 -10.78 13.38 39.09
C GLU A 23 -10.12 14.38 38.10
N ALA A 24 -10.29 14.19 36.78
CA ALA A 24 -9.65 15.01 35.72
C ALA A 24 -10.64 15.56 34.65
N PRO A 25 -11.70 16.30 35.03
CA PRO A 25 -12.83 16.63 34.15
C PRO A 25 -12.55 17.67 33.05
N LYS A 26 -11.38 18.32 33.01
CA LYS A 26 -11.03 19.40 32.05
C LYS A 26 -9.93 19.01 31.07
N SER A 27 -9.86 17.74 30.70
CA SER A 27 -8.82 17.24 29.80
C SER A 27 -9.01 17.79 28.38
N LYS A 28 -7.93 18.31 27.76
CA LYS A 28 -7.92 18.75 26.35
C LYS A 28 -7.88 17.59 25.34
N GLY A 29 -7.65 16.38 25.84
CA GLY A 29 -7.68 15.12 25.09
C GLY A 29 -7.38 13.98 26.06
N VAL A 30 -7.95 12.80 25.80
CA VAL A 30 -7.77 11.63 26.67
C VAL A 30 -7.28 10.44 25.83
N LEU A 31 -6.12 9.89 26.21
CA LEU A 31 -5.49 8.75 25.55
C LEU A 31 -5.39 7.56 26.51
N LEU A 32 -5.73 6.38 25.99
CA LEU A 32 -5.72 5.12 26.75
C LEU A 32 -4.62 4.19 26.23
N PHE A 33 -3.77 3.72 27.14
CA PHE A 33 -2.74 2.72 26.87
C PHE A 33 -3.19 1.42 27.53
N ALA A 34 -3.51 0.40 26.72
CA ALA A 34 -4.19 -0.79 27.22
C ALA A 34 -3.30 -1.71 28.05
N ASP A 35 -1.97 -1.59 27.93
CA ASP A 35 -1.05 -2.28 28.82
C ASP A 35 0.32 -1.55 28.84
N ARG A 36 1.01 -1.68 29.97
CA ARG A 36 2.36 -1.19 30.23
C ARG A 36 3.41 -2.31 30.10
N ASP A 37 3.03 -3.55 30.45
CA ASP A 37 3.99 -4.63 30.71
C ASP A 37 4.04 -5.66 29.56
N GLY A 38 3.20 -5.49 28.53
CA GLY A 38 3.28 -6.23 27.26
C GLY A 38 2.75 -7.67 27.33
N GLU A 39 1.82 -7.97 28.24
CA GLU A 39 1.25 -9.29 28.37
C GLU A 39 0.26 -9.58 27.22
N PHE A 40 0.69 -10.40 26.26
CA PHE A 40 -0.12 -10.85 25.13
C PHE A 40 -1.13 -11.94 25.53
N LYS A 41 -2.16 -11.56 26.29
CA LYS A 41 -3.25 -12.47 26.66
C LYS A 41 -4.44 -12.33 25.68
N PRO A 42 -5.17 -13.43 25.38
CA PRO A 42 -6.45 -13.33 24.68
C PRO A 42 -7.35 -12.32 25.40
N SER A 43 -8.00 -11.43 24.64
CA SER A 43 -8.82 -10.39 25.24
C SER A 43 -10.24 -10.86 25.53
N ASN A 44 -10.69 -10.61 26.75
CA ASN A 44 -12.10 -10.70 27.18
C ASN A 44 -12.89 -9.42 26.87
N LEU A 45 -12.23 -8.34 26.43
CA LEU A 45 -12.89 -7.10 26.03
C LEU A 45 -13.47 -7.27 24.62
N LYS A 46 -14.80 -7.28 24.53
CA LYS A 46 -15.51 -7.31 23.25
C LYS A 46 -15.76 -5.89 22.72
N SER A 47 -15.94 -5.75 21.41
CA SER A 47 -16.19 -4.46 20.74
C SER A 47 -17.51 -3.79 21.15
N ASP A 48 -18.43 -4.53 21.77
CA ASP A 48 -19.73 -4.07 22.25
C ASP A 48 -19.82 -3.99 23.79
N TYR A 49 -18.68 -4.05 24.50
CA TYR A 49 -18.65 -4.10 25.95
C TYR A 49 -19.13 -2.78 26.60
N ALA A 50 -20.42 -2.75 26.95
CA ALA A 50 -21.14 -1.53 27.33
C ALA A 50 -20.48 -0.73 28.48
N ALA A 51 -19.99 -1.41 29.52
CA ALA A 51 -19.36 -0.75 30.65
C ALA A 51 -18.13 0.07 30.22
N PHE A 52 -17.28 -0.49 29.34
CA PHE A 52 -16.10 0.19 28.83
C PHE A 52 -16.49 1.33 27.86
N PHE A 53 -17.40 1.07 26.92
CA PHE A 53 -17.78 2.09 25.94
C PHE A 53 -18.57 3.26 26.53
N SER A 54 -19.28 3.06 27.65
CA SER A 54 -19.85 4.18 28.40
C SER A 54 -18.77 5.18 28.84
N ILE A 55 -17.62 4.69 29.31
CA ILE A 55 -16.50 5.52 29.77
C ILE A 55 -15.84 6.21 28.59
N VAL A 56 -15.63 5.50 27.49
CA VAL A 56 -15.11 6.07 26.24
C VAL A 56 -15.94 7.29 25.82
N ASN A 57 -17.26 7.19 25.93
CA ASN A 57 -18.19 8.25 25.53
C ASN A 57 -18.32 9.39 26.55
N ASP A 58 -18.40 9.07 27.84
CA ASP A 58 -18.53 10.05 28.92
C ASP A 58 -17.29 10.93 29.03
N TYR A 59 -16.11 10.33 28.92
CA TYR A 59 -14.82 11.00 29.14
C TYR A 59 -14.05 11.32 27.86
N LYS A 60 -14.69 11.14 26.69
CA LYS A 60 -14.12 11.52 25.39
C LYS A 60 -12.72 10.92 25.17
N ILE A 61 -12.58 9.60 25.38
CA ILE A 61 -11.34 8.89 25.08
C ILE A 61 -11.13 8.90 23.56
N GLY A 62 -10.10 9.58 23.08
CA GLY A 62 -9.85 9.80 21.64
C GLY A 62 -9.29 8.58 20.95
N MET A 63 -8.41 7.83 21.61
CA MET A 63 -7.70 6.72 21.00
C MET A 63 -7.18 5.73 22.05
N ARG A 64 -7.10 4.46 21.66
CA ARG A 64 -6.49 3.38 22.46
C ARG A 64 -5.22 2.85 21.80
N PHE A 65 -4.21 2.55 22.61
CA PHE A 65 -2.94 1.97 22.18
C PHE A 65 -2.77 0.58 22.81
N ASP A 66 -2.69 -0.45 21.97
CA ASP A 66 -2.60 -1.84 22.39
C ASP A 66 -1.20 -2.37 22.07
N PRO A 67 -0.42 -2.88 23.03
CA PRO A 67 0.85 -3.51 22.69
C PRO A 67 0.62 -4.83 21.96
N THR A 68 1.48 -5.13 20.99
CA THR A 68 1.54 -6.41 20.25
C THR A 68 3.00 -6.82 20.07
N ARG A 69 3.32 -8.06 19.72
CA ARG A 69 4.72 -8.52 19.63
C ARG A 69 5.44 -8.06 18.36
N TYR A 70 4.75 -8.13 17.23
CA TYR A 70 5.36 -7.99 15.89
C TYR A 70 4.58 -7.10 14.92
N ASP A 71 3.49 -6.50 15.39
CA ASP A 71 2.45 -6.05 14.48
C ASP A 71 2.22 -4.54 14.58
N TYR A 72 2.01 -3.93 13.43
CA TYR A 72 1.70 -2.51 13.32
C TYR A 72 0.38 -2.39 12.56
N ARG A 73 -0.70 -2.06 13.27
CA ARG A 73 -2.03 -1.97 12.65
C ARG A 73 -2.87 -0.86 13.25
N VAL A 74 -3.65 -0.24 12.39
CA VAL A 74 -4.67 0.73 12.78
C VAL A 74 -6.04 0.08 12.65
N GLY A 75 -6.76 0.00 13.76
CA GLY A 75 -8.08 -0.59 13.86
C GLY A 75 -9.10 0.36 14.45
N MET A 76 -10.32 -0.12 14.59
CA MET A 76 -11.39 0.58 15.28
C MET A 76 -12.28 -0.46 15.96
N GLU A 77 -12.68 -0.18 17.21
CA GLU A 77 -13.74 -0.94 17.89
C GLU A 77 -14.87 0.04 18.19
N ASN A 78 -16.08 -0.26 17.71
CA ASN A 78 -17.21 0.65 17.74
C ASN A 78 -16.83 2.00 17.08
N THR A 79 -16.63 3.07 17.84
CA THR A 79 -16.19 4.41 17.36
C THR A 79 -14.82 4.83 17.90
N LEU A 80 -14.08 3.90 18.52
CA LEU A 80 -12.77 4.17 19.13
C LEU A 80 -11.64 3.68 18.23
N PRO A 81 -10.82 4.59 17.67
CA PRO A 81 -9.59 4.22 16.98
C PRO A 81 -8.61 3.50 17.91
N ILE A 82 -8.00 2.45 17.38
CA ILE A 82 -7.02 1.62 18.09
C ILE A 82 -5.74 1.55 17.26
N ARG A 83 -4.59 1.80 17.88
CA ARG A 83 -3.29 1.52 17.27
C ARG A 83 -2.61 0.41 18.02
N LYS A 84 -2.31 -0.67 17.29
CA LYS A 84 -1.47 -1.75 17.79
C LYS A 84 0.00 -1.36 17.66
N VAL A 85 0.74 -1.45 18.75
CA VAL A 85 2.15 -1.02 18.84
C VAL A 85 3.03 -2.24 19.15
N GLY A 86 3.90 -2.62 18.21
CA GLY A 86 4.84 -3.73 18.37
C GLY A 86 5.79 -3.60 19.58
N SER A 87 6.19 -4.68 20.23
CA SER A 87 7.16 -4.66 21.33
C SER A 87 8.58 -4.44 20.83
N LEU A 88 8.89 -4.93 19.61
CA LEU A 88 10.07 -4.49 18.85
C LEU A 88 9.96 -3.04 18.39
N ALA A 89 8.74 -2.48 18.37
CA ALA A 89 8.51 -1.06 18.20
C ALA A 89 8.86 -0.24 19.48
N TRP A 90 9.36 -0.88 20.54
CA TRP A 90 10.00 -0.19 21.66
C TRP A 90 11.50 -0.53 21.80
N SER A 91 12.02 -1.54 21.09
CA SER A 91 13.31 -2.15 21.44
C SER A 91 14.29 -2.45 20.30
N GLN A 92 14.07 -2.03 19.05
CA GLN A 92 15.14 -1.90 18.07
C GLN A 92 15.02 -0.57 17.31
N ARG A 93 16.18 0.04 17.01
CA ARG A 93 16.38 1.34 16.34
C ARG A 93 15.15 1.78 15.51
N GLY A 94 14.47 2.84 15.95
CA GLY A 94 13.53 3.59 15.11
C GLY A 94 12.03 3.35 15.30
N SER A 95 11.52 3.28 16.52
CA SER A 95 10.09 2.99 16.72
C SER A 95 9.40 3.78 17.83
N VAL A 96 9.92 4.97 18.13
CA VAL A 96 9.16 5.96 18.91
C VAL A 96 7.90 6.34 18.13
N ALA A 97 6.72 6.25 18.75
CA ALA A 97 5.51 6.85 18.21
C ALA A 97 5.39 8.29 18.72
N LEU A 98 5.24 9.25 17.80
CA LEU A 98 4.94 10.63 18.13
C LEU A 98 3.43 10.81 18.13
N ILE A 99 2.87 11.16 19.29
CA ILE A 99 1.46 11.51 19.45
C ILE A 99 1.36 13.02 19.63
N LYS A 100 0.65 13.69 18.72
CA LYS A 100 0.36 15.13 18.78
C LYS A 100 -1.13 15.31 19.02
N VAL A 101 -1.48 15.93 20.14
CA VAL A 101 -2.88 16.19 20.51
C VAL A 101 -3.18 17.66 20.23
N TYR A 102 -4.01 17.88 19.23
CA TYR A 102 -4.54 19.19 18.86
C TYR A 102 -5.92 19.39 19.47
N GLU A 103 -6.43 20.61 19.39
CA GLU A 103 -7.77 20.92 19.86
C GLU A 103 -8.82 20.04 19.16
N ASP A 104 -8.71 19.86 17.85
CA ASP A 104 -9.70 19.19 17.01
C ASP A 104 -9.32 17.78 16.56
N ARG A 105 -8.06 17.37 16.69
CA ARG A 105 -7.58 16.05 16.24
C ARG A 105 -6.46 15.49 17.08
N ILE A 106 -6.21 14.19 16.92
CA ILE A 106 -5.07 13.47 17.46
C ILE A 106 -4.33 12.88 16.27
N ASP A 107 -3.06 13.26 16.13
CA ASP A 107 -2.16 12.77 15.08
C ASP A 107 -1.17 11.79 15.71
N VAL A 108 -1.02 10.62 15.08
CA VAL A 108 -0.05 9.62 15.50
C VAL A 108 0.80 9.17 14.33
N ALA A 109 2.12 9.30 14.48
CA ALA A 109 3.09 8.92 13.48
C ALA A 109 4.22 8.09 14.11
N GLN A 110 4.89 7.26 13.32
CA GLN A 110 6.16 6.68 13.73
C GLN A 110 7.28 7.69 13.48
N VAL A 111 8.23 7.84 14.41
CA VAL A 111 9.42 8.67 14.20
C VAL A 111 10.27 8.04 13.09
N SER A 112 10.57 8.83 12.07
CA SER A 112 11.38 8.47 10.91
C SER A 112 12.46 9.54 10.68
N GLU A 113 13.19 9.40 9.57
CA GLU A 113 14.17 10.40 9.13
C GLU A 113 13.52 11.79 9.02
N PRO A 114 14.13 12.86 9.58
CA PRO A 114 13.49 14.18 9.67
C PRO A 114 13.15 14.84 8.33
N GLU A 115 13.84 14.45 7.27
CA GLU A 115 13.71 15.05 5.93
C GLU A 115 12.61 14.38 5.09
N GLU A 116 12.07 13.25 5.54
CA GLU A 116 11.07 12.48 4.81
C GLU A 116 9.65 12.78 5.33
N PRO A 117 8.66 12.97 4.45
CA PRO A 117 7.26 12.91 4.82
C PRO A 117 6.93 11.61 5.54
N VAL A 118 6.08 11.71 6.56
CA VAL A 118 5.73 10.59 7.44
C VAL A 118 4.27 10.25 7.31
N TYR A 119 3.94 8.96 7.28
CA TYR A 119 2.56 8.50 7.42
C TYR A 119 2.03 8.83 8.81
N VAL A 120 0.88 9.48 8.83
CA VAL A 120 0.18 9.92 10.03
C VAL A 120 -1.22 9.31 10.04
N LEU A 121 -1.58 8.69 11.15
CA LEU A 121 -2.98 8.48 11.48
C LEU A 121 -3.51 9.76 12.14
N SER A 122 -4.46 10.42 11.49
CA SER A 122 -5.22 11.52 12.06
C SER A 122 -6.63 11.07 12.40
N VAL A 123 -7.05 11.28 13.65
CA VAL A 123 -8.42 10.99 14.12
C VAL A 123 -9.01 12.19 14.85
N PRO A 124 -10.34 12.38 14.87
CA PRO A 124 -10.97 13.48 15.59
C PRO A 124 -10.65 13.44 17.09
N ASN A 125 -10.46 14.61 17.70
CA ASN A 125 -10.42 14.73 19.15
C ASN A 125 -11.85 14.84 19.68
N PRO A 126 -12.40 13.79 20.34
CA PRO A 126 -13.80 13.77 20.77
C PRO A 126 -14.16 14.79 21.84
N VAL A 127 -13.17 15.50 22.42
CA VAL A 127 -13.41 16.62 23.33
C VAL A 127 -14.08 17.79 22.59
N THR A 128 -13.75 18.01 21.31
CA THR A 128 -14.22 19.17 20.54
C THR A 128 -14.87 18.80 19.20
N ARG A 129 -14.62 17.59 18.68
CA ARG A 129 -15.16 17.10 17.41
C ARG A 129 -15.99 15.84 17.60
N PRO A 130 -16.95 15.56 16.71
CA PRO A 130 -17.61 14.26 16.67
C PRO A 130 -16.61 13.12 16.44
N ARG A 131 -16.94 11.92 16.93
CA ARG A 131 -16.17 10.70 16.62
C ARG A 131 -16.35 10.32 15.16
N LEU A 132 -15.45 9.47 14.67
CA LEU A 132 -15.69 8.69 13.46
C LEU A 132 -16.96 7.83 13.62
N PRO A 133 -17.73 7.60 12.53
CA PRO A 133 -18.83 6.66 12.55
C PRO A 133 -18.33 5.24 12.85
N ARG A 134 -19.25 4.33 13.20
CA ARG A 134 -18.92 2.91 13.28
C ARG A 134 -18.57 2.39 11.88
N VAL A 135 -17.73 1.35 11.81
CA VAL A 135 -17.29 0.77 10.51
C VAL A 135 -18.50 0.33 9.69
N GLU A 136 -19.45 -0.34 10.34
CA GLU A 136 -20.67 -0.86 9.71
C GLU A 136 -21.64 0.23 9.23
N ASP A 137 -21.51 1.45 9.74
CA ASP A 137 -22.33 2.60 9.35
C ASP A 137 -21.65 3.43 8.24
N ASP A 138 -20.37 3.18 7.95
CA ASP A 138 -19.62 3.89 6.92
C ASP A 138 -19.81 3.22 5.54
N PRO A 139 -20.15 3.97 4.47
CA PRO A 139 -20.45 3.38 3.16
C PRO A 139 -19.26 2.64 2.52
N TYR A 140 -18.04 2.96 2.95
CA TYR A 140 -16.81 2.33 2.47
C TYR A 140 -16.21 1.37 3.50
N GLU A 141 -16.86 1.19 4.65
CA GLU A 141 -16.29 0.54 5.84
C GLU A 141 -14.88 1.06 6.17
N CYS A 142 -14.61 2.32 5.82
CA CYS A 142 -13.34 2.99 6.00
C CYS A 142 -13.55 4.49 6.23
N PRO A 143 -13.81 4.94 7.47
CA PRO A 143 -14.10 6.35 7.75
C PRO A 143 -13.04 7.33 7.25
N SER A 144 -11.75 6.97 7.30
CA SER A 144 -10.67 7.81 6.75
C SER A 144 -10.82 8.04 5.24
N TYR A 145 -11.27 7.02 4.49
CA TYR A 145 -11.56 7.14 3.06
C TYR A 145 -12.73 8.08 2.80
N THR A 146 -13.80 7.96 3.59
CA THR A 146 -14.97 8.84 3.51
C THR A 146 -14.59 10.30 3.75
N GLU A 147 -13.74 10.56 4.75
CA GLU A 147 -13.22 11.91 5.05
C GLU A 147 -12.43 12.48 3.87
N ASP A 148 -11.47 11.74 3.33
CA ASP A 148 -10.61 12.24 2.24
C ASP A 148 -11.41 12.40 0.93
N LEU A 149 -12.39 11.54 0.66
CA LEU A 149 -13.27 11.69 -0.50
C LEU A 149 -14.19 12.91 -0.38
N ALA A 150 -14.59 13.29 0.84
CA ALA A 150 -15.40 14.48 1.09
C ALA A 150 -14.65 15.79 0.75
N LEU A 151 -13.31 15.76 0.69
CA LEU A 151 -12.48 16.86 0.21
C LEU A 151 -12.53 17.04 -1.32
N LYS A 152 -13.20 16.13 -2.04
CA LYS A 152 -13.40 16.15 -3.49
C LYS A 152 -12.08 16.20 -4.28
N PRO A 153 -11.21 15.18 -4.17
CA PRO A 153 -10.04 15.08 -5.02
C PRO A 153 -10.45 15.05 -6.51
N ASP A 154 -9.63 15.65 -7.37
CA ASP A 154 -9.81 15.63 -8.83
C ASP A 154 -9.80 14.19 -9.36
N MET A 155 -9.03 13.31 -8.70
CA MET A 155 -8.95 11.89 -9.01
C MET A 155 -8.59 11.09 -7.76
N THR A 156 -9.17 9.90 -7.60
CA THR A 156 -8.67 8.89 -6.66
C THR A 156 -8.26 7.64 -7.42
N PHE A 157 -7.01 7.21 -7.27
CA PHE A 157 -6.52 5.94 -7.84
C PHE A 157 -5.87 5.06 -6.78
N ALA A 158 -5.69 3.78 -7.10
CA ALA A 158 -5.04 2.83 -6.21
C ALA A 158 -3.78 2.25 -6.83
N LEU A 159 -2.81 1.93 -5.97
CA LEU A 159 -1.64 1.10 -6.26
C LEU A 159 -1.70 -0.14 -5.38
N ILE A 160 -1.52 -1.29 -6.02
CA ILE A 160 -1.27 -2.59 -5.40
C ILE A 160 -0.10 -3.26 -6.13
N SER A 161 0.45 -4.33 -5.59
CA SER A 161 1.55 -5.04 -6.24
C SER A 161 1.66 -6.50 -5.85
N ASP A 162 2.42 -7.26 -6.64
CA ASP A 162 2.89 -8.61 -6.37
C ASP A 162 1.78 -9.57 -5.91
N PRO A 163 0.64 -9.70 -6.62
CA PRO A 163 -0.35 -10.73 -6.30
C PRO A 163 0.22 -12.15 -6.49
N GLN A 164 1.24 -12.30 -7.34
CA GLN A 164 2.10 -13.48 -7.50
C GLN A 164 1.33 -14.80 -7.58
N PHE A 165 0.24 -14.88 -8.37
CA PHE A 165 -0.54 -16.12 -8.45
C PHE A 165 0.37 -17.32 -8.71
N ASP A 166 0.29 -18.28 -7.79
CA ASP A 166 1.13 -19.47 -7.77
C ASP A 166 0.24 -20.69 -7.95
N ARG A 167 0.70 -21.68 -8.71
CA ARG A 167 -0.11 -22.87 -8.97
C ARG A 167 -0.11 -23.89 -7.83
N ARG A 168 0.80 -23.81 -6.85
CA ARG A 168 0.98 -24.89 -5.85
C ARG A 168 1.24 -24.43 -4.42
N HIS A 169 2.41 -23.87 -4.13
CA HIS A 169 2.95 -23.69 -2.78
C HIS A 169 2.15 -22.69 -1.96
N ASN A 170 1.87 -21.53 -2.53
CA ASN A 170 1.19 -20.42 -1.84
C ASN A 170 -0.17 -20.08 -2.46
N ARG A 171 -0.67 -20.95 -3.35
CA ARG A 171 -1.87 -20.74 -4.17
C ARG A 171 -3.04 -20.16 -3.38
N ASP A 172 -3.50 -20.86 -2.37
CA ASP A 172 -4.73 -20.49 -1.66
C ASP A 172 -4.56 -19.21 -0.84
N LEU A 173 -3.36 -18.99 -0.29
CA LEU A 173 -3.04 -17.76 0.45
C LEU A 173 -3.05 -16.54 -0.48
N LEU A 174 -2.41 -16.65 -1.64
CA LEU A 174 -2.28 -15.56 -2.60
C LEU A 174 -3.63 -15.25 -3.27
N ILE A 175 -4.41 -16.28 -3.61
CA ILE A 175 -5.79 -16.14 -4.06
C ILE A 175 -6.63 -15.42 -3.01
N LYS A 176 -6.51 -15.81 -1.73
CA LYS A 176 -7.25 -15.15 -0.64
C LYS A 176 -6.88 -13.66 -0.54
N ARG A 177 -5.58 -13.33 -0.52
CA ARG A 177 -5.10 -11.94 -0.47
C ARG A 177 -5.62 -11.13 -1.66
N ALA A 178 -5.52 -11.67 -2.86
CA ALA A 178 -6.02 -11.03 -4.06
C ALA A 178 -7.54 -10.75 -3.97
N ASN A 179 -8.33 -11.75 -3.59
CA ASN A 179 -9.79 -11.59 -3.46
C ASN A 179 -10.18 -10.60 -2.36
N ASP A 180 -9.45 -10.58 -1.23
CA ASP A 180 -9.68 -9.62 -0.15
C ASP A 180 -9.38 -8.19 -0.60
N GLY A 181 -8.26 -7.98 -1.31
CA GLY A 181 -7.91 -6.69 -1.91
C GLY A 181 -8.91 -6.24 -2.98
N ILE A 182 -9.31 -7.13 -3.89
CA ILE A 182 -10.31 -6.85 -4.94
C ILE A 182 -11.65 -6.45 -4.32
N ARG A 183 -12.08 -7.10 -3.24
CA ARG A 183 -13.31 -6.75 -2.52
C ARG A 183 -13.26 -5.32 -1.99
N GLU A 184 -12.15 -4.92 -1.38
CA GLU A 184 -11.98 -3.54 -0.89
C GLU A 184 -11.85 -2.53 -2.03
N LEU A 185 -11.06 -2.82 -3.07
CA LEU A 185 -10.95 -1.95 -4.25
C LEU A 185 -12.30 -1.74 -4.93
N ASN A 186 -13.12 -2.79 -5.03
CA ASN A 186 -14.48 -2.68 -5.55
C ASN A 186 -15.41 -1.84 -4.68
N ARG A 187 -15.15 -1.78 -3.37
CA ARG A 187 -15.89 -0.95 -2.42
C ARG A 187 -15.46 0.51 -2.52
N PHE A 188 -14.16 0.78 -2.54
CA PHE A 188 -13.61 2.13 -2.69
C PHE A 188 -13.86 2.72 -4.08
N ALA A 189 -13.99 1.87 -5.10
CA ALA A 189 -14.26 2.26 -6.49
C ALA A 189 -13.33 3.38 -7.01
N PRO A 190 -11.99 3.24 -6.88
CA PRO A 190 -11.04 4.20 -7.46
C PRO A 190 -11.21 4.23 -9.00
N SER A 191 -10.84 5.36 -9.61
CA SER A 191 -10.95 5.54 -11.07
C SER A 191 -10.08 4.54 -11.85
N VAL A 192 -8.93 4.17 -11.28
CA VAL A 192 -7.99 3.19 -11.84
C VAL A 192 -7.23 2.48 -10.73
N VAL A 193 -6.88 1.22 -10.96
CA VAL A 193 -6.01 0.41 -10.11
C VAL A 193 -4.76 0.07 -10.91
N CYS A 194 -3.63 0.61 -10.46
CA CYS A 194 -2.32 0.27 -10.99
C CYS A 194 -1.77 -0.95 -10.25
N VAL A 195 -1.22 -1.93 -10.99
CA VAL A 195 -0.56 -3.10 -10.40
C VAL A 195 0.90 -3.12 -10.81
N ALA A 196 1.79 -3.00 -9.83
CA ALA A 196 3.22 -2.85 -10.04
C ALA A 196 3.96 -4.19 -10.23
N GLY A 197 3.49 -5.03 -11.15
CA GLY A 197 4.18 -6.25 -11.59
C GLY A 197 4.00 -7.46 -10.68
N ASP A 198 4.65 -8.54 -11.10
CA ASP A 198 4.62 -9.86 -10.48
C ASP A 198 3.18 -10.37 -10.30
N LEU A 199 2.46 -10.37 -11.42
CA LEU A 199 1.08 -10.83 -11.49
C LEU A 199 1.00 -12.34 -11.21
N VAL A 200 1.95 -13.09 -11.74
CA VAL A 200 2.10 -14.54 -11.57
C VAL A 200 3.47 -14.88 -11.00
N ASN A 201 3.62 -16.07 -10.44
CA ASN A 201 4.85 -16.46 -9.74
C ASN A 201 5.92 -17.08 -10.67
N ASN A 202 5.55 -17.78 -11.73
CA ASN A 202 6.49 -18.57 -12.54
C ASN A 202 6.25 -18.40 -14.04
N ASN A 203 5.50 -17.39 -14.46
CA ASN A 203 5.08 -17.19 -15.85
C ASN A 203 4.32 -18.39 -16.46
N LEU A 204 3.72 -19.26 -15.63
CA LEU A 204 3.06 -20.47 -16.12
C LEU A 204 1.64 -20.15 -16.63
N PRO A 205 1.18 -20.79 -17.72
CA PRO A 205 -0.18 -20.55 -18.25
C PRO A 205 -1.31 -20.80 -17.26
N GLU A 206 -1.12 -21.73 -16.32
CA GLU A 206 -2.08 -22.01 -15.25
C GLU A 206 -2.19 -20.84 -14.27
N GLU A 207 -1.06 -20.24 -13.90
CA GLU A 207 -1.02 -19.08 -12.99
C GLU A 207 -1.63 -17.85 -13.65
N TRP A 208 -1.37 -17.66 -14.96
CA TRP A 208 -2.01 -16.62 -15.74
C TRP A 208 -3.53 -16.76 -15.80
N ARG A 209 -4.05 -17.99 -15.91
CA ARG A 209 -5.49 -18.26 -15.84
C ARG A 209 -6.06 -17.95 -14.45
N LEU A 210 -5.34 -18.27 -13.37
CA LEU A 210 -5.73 -17.90 -12.02
C LEU A 210 -5.79 -16.37 -11.87
N PHE A 211 -4.76 -15.67 -12.34
CA PHE A 211 -4.75 -14.21 -12.35
C PHE A 211 -5.99 -13.67 -13.06
N GLN A 212 -6.26 -14.12 -14.29
CA GLN A 212 -7.42 -13.68 -15.07
C GLN A 212 -8.74 -13.99 -14.35
N GLU A 213 -8.95 -15.23 -13.88
CA GLU A 213 -10.16 -15.67 -13.17
C GLU A 213 -10.49 -14.78 -11.96
N HIS A 214 -9.46 -14.35 -11.23
CA HIS A 214 -9.64 -13.55 -10.03
C HIS A 214 -9.73 -12.06 -10.33
N PHE A 215 -8.84 -11.51 -11.16
CA PHE A 215 -8.79 -10.08 -11.46
C PHE A 215 -9.90 -9.60 -12.41
N GLU A 216 -10.54 -10.47 -13.18
CA GLU A 216 -11.77 -10.13 -13.92
C GLU A 216 -12.93 -9.68 -13.02
N LYS A 217 -12.87 -10.00 -11.72
CA LYS A 217 -13.87 -9.57 -10.71
C LYS A 217 -13.64 -8.12 -10.25
N LEU A 218 -12.51 -7.50 -10.61
CA LEU A 218 -12.21 -6.11 -10.31
C LEU A 218 -13.07 -5.19 -11.21
N LYS A 219 -13.85 -4.31 -10.60
CA LYS A 219 -14.72 -3.36 -11.30
C LYS A 219 -13.97 -2.10 -11.76
N PRO A 220 -13.09 -1.50 -10.94
CA PRO A 220 -12.20 -0.44 -11.42
C PRO A 220 -11.37 -0.87 -12.61
N ARG A 221 -10.97 0.11 -13.42
CA ARG A 221 -10.07 -0.13 -14.54
C ARG A 221 -8.70 -0.61 -14.04
N LEU A 222 -8.26 -1.76 -14.53
CA LEU A 222 -6.96 -2.33 -14.23
C LEU A 222 -5.89 -1.83 -15.22
N GLU A 223 -4.76 -1.36 -14.67
CA GLU A 223 -3.58 -0.95 -15.40
C GLU A 223 -2.33 -1.65 -14.83
N PRO A 224 -2.01 -2.87 -15.27
CA PRO A 224 -0.84 -3.60 -14.78
C PRO A 224 0.42 -3.27 -15.60
N VAL A 225 1.59 -3.46 -14.98
CA VAL A 225 2.90 -3.65 -15.64
C VAL A 225 3.40 -5.08 -15.40
N ALA A 226 4.36 -5.53 -16.20
CA ALA A 226 5.03 -6.82 -15.96
C ALA A 226 6.19 -6.65 -14.98
N GLY A 227 6.34 -7.61 -14.06
CA GLY A 227 7.50 -7.79 -13.19
C GLY A 227 8.43 -8.90 -13.68
N ASN A 228 9.46 -9.23 -12.89
CA ASN A 228 10.40 -10.29 -13.24
C ASN A 228 9.74 -11.67 -13.25
N HIS A 229 8.78 -11.94 -12.37
CA HIS A 229 8.10 -13.24 -12.32
C HIS A 229 7.14 -13.44 -13.51
N ASP A 230 6.69 -12.35 -14.14
CA ASP A 230 5.81 -12.40 -15.32
C ASP A 230 6.54 -12.75 -16.63
N VAL A 231 7.87 -12.73 -16.61
CA VAL A 231 8.73 -13.12 -17.75
C VAL A 231 9.80 -14.15 -17.34
N LEU A 232 9.60 -14.81 -16.20
CA LEU A 232 10.52 -15.82 -15.72
C LEU A 232 10.63 -16.96 -16.75
N PHE A 233 11.84 -17.50 -16.90
CA PHE A 233 12.23 -18.56 -17.85
C PHE A 233 12.30 -18.20 -19.33
N ASN A 234 11.87 -17.02 -19.77
CA ASN A 234 11.97 -16.58 -21.17
C ASN A 234 12.58 -15.17 -21.34
N TYR A 235 13.36 -14.74 -20.35
CA TYR A 235 14.03 -13.44 -20.33
C TYR A 235 15.48 -13.54 -19.86
N ASP A 236 16.31 -12.58 -20.28
CA ASP A 236 17.72 -12.46 -19.92
C ASP A 236 17.89 -11.59 -18.68
N PHE A 237 18.14 -12.24 -17.53
CA PHE A 237 18.26 -11.58 -16.23
C PHE A 237 19.72 -11.28 -15.87
N VAL A 238 19.96 -10.11 -15.28
CA VAL A 238 21.28 -9.76 -14.74
C VAL A 238 21.50 -10.33 -13.33
N GLU A 239 20.43 -10.65 -12.63
CA GLU A 239 20.45 -11.22 -11.29
C GLU A 239 20.76 -12.72 -11.37
N PRO A 240 21.82 -13.21 -10.70
CA PRO A 240 22.19 -14.62 -10.77
C PRO A 240 21.07 -15.59 -10.37
N LEU A 241 20.22 -15.20 -9.42
CA LEU A 241 19.09 -16.00 -8.95
C LEU A 241 18.06 -16.26 -10.06
N TYR A 242 17.71 -15.24 -10.86
CA TYR A 242 16.73 -15.41 -11.94
C TYR A 242 17.38 -16.01 -13.18
N ALA A 243 18.67 -15.70 -13.44
CA ALA A 243 19.43 -16.30 -14.52
C ALA A 243 19.62 -17.82 -14.36
N SER A 244 19.67 -18.34 -13.12
CA SER A 244 19.77 -19.79 -12.86
C SER A 244 18.43 -20.53 -12.91
N ALA A 245 17.30 -19.83 -12.98
CA ALA A 245 15.97 -20.44 -12.87
C ALA A 245 15.72 -21.55 -13.91
N VAL A 246 16.16 -21.36 -15.16
CA VAL A 246 16.02 -22.37 -16.23
C VAL A 246 16.76 -23.67 -15.90
N LYS A 247 17.91 -23.57 -15.22
CA LYS A 247 18.69 -24.74 -14.79
C LYS A 247 18.06 -25.42 -13.59
N GLU A 248 17.45 -24.65 -12.69
CA GLU A 248 16.85 -25.14 -11.45
C GLU A 248 15.48 -25.77 -11.66
N ALA A 249 14.70 -25.27 -12.62
CA ALA A 249 13.37 -25.78 -12.98
C ALA A 249 13.22 -25.93 -14.51
N PRO A 250 13.97 -26.82 -15.15
CA PRO A 250 13.96 -27.00 -16.61
C PRO A 250 12.58 -27.41 -17.15
N GLU A 251 11.77 -28.09 -16.34
CA GLU A 251 10.41 -28.46 -16.67
C GLU A 251 9.47 -27.26 -16.70
N TYR A 252 9.71 -26.20 -15.91
CA TYR A 252 8.95 -24.96 -15.96
C TYR A 252 9.34 -24.18 -17.20
N ALA A 253 10.66 -24.08 -17.47
CA ALA A 253 11.16 -23.44 -18.67
C ALA A 253 10.59 -24.04 -19.95
N LYS A 254 10.47 -25.37 -20.02
CA LYS A 254 9.81 -26.04 -21.16
C LYS A 254 8.33 -25.64 -21.29
N LEU A 255 7.58 -25.63 -20.20
CA LEU A 255 6.17 -25.24 -20.22
C LEU A 255 5.96 -23.78 -20.63
N VAL A 256 6.84 -22.88 -20.19
CA VAL A 256 6.82 -21.47 -20.59
C VAL A 256 7.18 -21.33 -22.07
N ALA A 257 8.22 -22.01 -22.55
CA ALA A 257 8.59 -22.00 -23.96
C ALA A 257 7.44 -22.47 -24.86
N ASP A 258 6.84 -23.64 -24.54
CA ASP A 258 5.68 -24.17 -25.26
C ASP A 258 4.48 -23.19 -25.26
N ALA A 259 4.31 -22.41 -24.18
CA ALA A 259 3.24 -21.43 -24.07
C ALA A 259 3.52 -20.15 -24.85
N VAL A 260 4.75 -19.66 -24.84
CA VAL A 260 5.20 -18.50 -25.63
C VAL A 260 5.11 -18.81 -27.12
N ASP A 261 5.50 -20.00 -27.55
CA ASP A 261 5.36 -20.43 -28.95
C ASP A 261 3.90 -20.40 -29.41
N LYS A 262 2.98 -20.94 -28.60
CA LYS A 262 1.53 -20.86 -28.87
C LYS A 262 1.01 -19.41 -28.87
N ALA A 263 1.53 -18.56 -27.98
CA ALA A 263 1.16 -17.15 -27.95
C ALA A 263 1.67 -16.41 -29.21
N SER A 264 2.81 -16.82 -29.77
CA SER A 264 3.36 -16.29 -31.02
C SER A 264 2.48 -16.61 -32.22
N ASP A 265 1.87 -17.81 -32.26
CA ASP A 265 0.87 -18.17 -33.28
C ASP A 265 -0.37 -17.26 -33.23
N GLU A 266 -0.69 -16.73 -32.06
CA GLU A 266 -1.78 -15.75 -31.83
C GLU A 266 -1.32 -14.28 -32.02
N GLY A 267 -0.05 -14.05 -32.36
CA GLY A 267 0.51 -12.73 -32.63
C GLY A 267 1.17 -12.02 -31.44
N PHE A 268 1.23 -12.65 -30.26
CA PHE A 268 1.92 -12.13 -29.08
C PHE A 268 3.38 -12.57 -29.08
N LYS A 269 4.33 -11.62 -29.05
CA LYS A 269 5.76 -11.92 -29.26
C LYS A 269 6.65 -11.28 -28.21
N GLY A 270 7.85 -11.83 -28.07
CA GLY A 270 8.87 -11.34 -27.16
C GLY A 270 8.67 -11.82 -25.72
N PRO A 271 9.49 -11.31 -24.78
CA PRO A 271 9.50 -11.79 -23.40
C PRO A 271 8.15 -11.62 -22.68
N THR A 272 7.42 -10.55 -23.00
CA THR A 272 6.12 -10.20 -22.41
C THR A 272 4.92 -10.83 -23.12
N ALA A 273 5.13 -11.81 -24.02
CA ALA A 273 4.06 -12.39 -24.83
C ALA A 273 2.88 -12.91 -23.99
N LEU A 274 3.16 -13.62 -22.89
CA LEU A 274 2.13 -14.15 -22.00
C LEU A 274 1.43 -13.04 -21.22
N PHE A 275 2.18 -12.05 -20.70
CA PHE A 275 1.59 -10.85 -20.10
C PHE A 275 0.59 -10.18 -21.06
N GLU A 276 0.97 -9.93 -22.31
CA GLU A 276 0.11 -9.27 -23.29
C GLU A 276 -1.15 -10.10 -23.60
N LYS A 277 -0.97 -11.41 -23.77
CA LYS A 277 -2.05 -12.35 -24.04
C LYS A 277 -3.11 -12.37 -22.94
N PHE A 278 -2.68 -12.48 -21.68
CA PHE A 278 -3.59 -12.67 -20.56
C PHE A 278 -4.14 -11.37 -19.96
N THR A 279 -3.44 -10.25 -20.16
CA THR A 279 -3.92 -8.93 -19.68
C THR A 279 -4.62 -8.12 -20.77
N GLY A 280 -4.38 -8.42 -22.05
CA GLY A 280 -4.81 -7.60 -23.18
C GLY A 280 -4.14 -6.22 -23.22
N ARG A 281 -3.02 -6.03 -22.49
CA ARG A 281 -2.30 -4.76 -22.39
C ARG A 281 -0.90 -4.88 -22.95
N LYS A 282 -0.41 -3.79 -23.57
CA LYS A 282 1.02 -3.65 -23.88
C LYS A 282 1.82 -3.42 -22.60
N PRO A 283 3.04 -4.00 -22.50
CA PRO A 283 3.88 -3.90 -21.30
C PRO A 283 4.28 -2.45 -21.02
N ASP A 284 4.58 -1.70 -22.08
CA ASP A 284 4.94 -0.29 -22.03
C ASP A 284 3.84 0.54 -22.69
N ARG A 285 3.21 1.46 -21.95
CA ARG A 285 2.13 2.31 -22.44
C ARG A 285 1.91 3.55 -21.58
N THR A 286 1.27 4.56 -22.15
CA THR A 286 0.82 5.75 -21.42
C THR A 286 -0.69 5.77 -21.39
N VAL A 287 -1.27 6.06 -20.23
CA VAL A 287 -2.71 6.32 -20.07
C VAL A 287 -2.92 7.66 -19.39
N VAL A 288 -3.93 8.40 -19.82
CA VAL A 288 -4.18 9.78 -19.39
C VAL A 288 -5.62 9.90 -18.90
N TYR A 289 -5.79 10.53 -17.74
CA TYR A 289 -7.06 10.83 -17.10
C TYR A 289 -7.07 12.31 -16.72
N GLY A 290 -7.62 13.16 -17.60
CA GLY A 290 -7.59 14.61 -17.43
C GLY A 290 -6.15 15.15 -17.37
N ASP A 291 -5.79 15.76 -16.24
CA ASP A 291 -4.47 16.33 -15.98
C ASP A 291 -3.49 15.36 -15.30
N THR A 292 -3.93 14.12 -15.06
CA THR A 292 -3.09 13.04 -14.54
C THR A 292 -2.71 12.07 -15.65
N ALA A 293 -1.43 11.73 -15.75
CA ALA A 293 -0.96 10.68 -16.65
C ALA A 293 -0.18 9.59 -15.90
N PHE A 294 -0.32 8.37 -16.38
CA PHE A 294 0.43 7.21 -15.92
C PHE A 294 1.28 6.70 -17.07
N ILE A 295 2.58 6.60 -16.83
CA ILE A 295 3.55 5.95 -17.70
C ILE A 295 3.79 4.57 -17.12
N LEU A 296 3.24 3.55 -17.76
CA LEU A 296 3.40 2.15 -17.37
C LEU A 296 4.59 1.61 -18.14
N ILE A 297 5.61 1.18 -17.41
CA ILE A 297 6.87 0.69 -17.98
C ILE A 297 7.32 -0.58 -17.25
N SER A 298 7.55 -1.64 -18.02
CA SER A 298 7.83 -2.96 -17.46
C SER A 298 9.34 -3.19 -17.35
N PHE A 299 10.01 -2.56 -16.38
CA PHE A 299 11.38 -2.94 -16.03
C PHE A 299 11.37 -4.33 -15.39
N MET A 300 11.82 -5.35 -16.14
CA MET A 300 11.70 -6.77 -15.77
C MET A 300 12.93 -7.32 -15.05
N THR A 301 14.00 -6.55 -14.92
CA THR A 301 15.27 -6.93 -14.27
C THR A 301 15.92 -5.64 -13.76
N GLN A 302 17.06 -5.71 -13.06
CA GLN A 302 17.82 -4.53 -12.64
C GLN A 302 18.44 -3.70 -13.80
N ARG A 303 18.03 -3.93 -15.05
CA ARG A 303 18.47 -3.22 -16.25
C ARG A 303 17.27 -2.53 -16.90
N ALA A 304 17.47 -1.29 -17.32
CA ALA A 304 16.55 -0.58 -18.19
C ALA A 304 17.04 -0.70 -19.63
N ASP A 305 16.36 -1.51 -20.43
CA ASP A 305 16.75 -1.80 -21.81
C ASP A 305 16.52 -0.58 -22.73
N ASP A 306 17.27 -0.51 -23.84
CA ASP A 306 17.21 0.62 -24.78
C ASP A 306 15.79 0.93 -25.28
N ALA A 307 14.98 -0.11 -25.53
CA ALA A 307 13.60 0.06 -25.97
C ALA A 307 12.72 0.70 -24.87
N GLN A 308 12.90 0.27 -23.62
CA GLN A 308 12.20 0.82 -22.46
C GLN A 308 12.62 2.27 -22.21
N MET A 309 13.92 2.57 -22.31
CA MET A 309 14.44 3.93 -22.15
C MET A 309 13.96 4.87 -23.26
N LYS A 310 13.94 4.40 -24.52
CA LYS A 310 13.35 5.15 -25.63
C LYS A 310 11.87 5.43 -25.41
N PHE A 311 11.12 4.44 -24.93
CA PHE A 311 9.72 4.61 -24.57
C PHE A 311 9.55 5.63 -23.45
N LEU A 312 10.29 5.50 -22.34
CA LEU A 312 10.22 6.40 -21.18
C LEU A 312 10.44 7.86 -21.59
N ARG A 313 11.51 8.13 -22.37
CA ARG A 313 11.80 9.49 -22.88
C ARG A 313 10.65 10.04 -23.71
N THR A 314 10.10 9.22 -24.61
CA THR A 314 8.97 9.61 -25.48
C THR A 314 7.71 9.89 -24.66
N ALA A 315 7.40 9.04 -23.68
CA ALA A 315 6.22 9.16 -22.83
C ALA A 315 6.31 10.39 -21.91
N LEU A 316 7.49 10.67 -21.34
CA LEU A 316 7.72 11.85 -20.52
C LEU A 316 7.58 13.14 -21.31
N GLU A 317 8.12 13.18 -22.53
CA GLU A 317 7.96 14.33 -23.42
C GLU A 317 6.49 14.53 -23.84
N HIS A 318 5.77 13.45 -24.17
CA HIS A 318 4.36 13.51 -24.52
C HIS A 318 3.46 13.99 -23.36
N THR A 319 3.85 13.65 -22.12
CA THR A 319 3.08 13.98 -20.91
C THR A 319 3.61 15.22 -20.19
N LYS A 320 4.58 15.96 -20.74
CA LYS A 320 5.23 17.10 -20.05
C LYS A 320 4.29 18.22 -19.61
N ASN A 321 3.17 18.39 -20.32
CA ASN A 321 2.15 19.40 -20.02
C ASN A 321 1.07 18.90 -19.02
N LYS A 322 1.18 17.66 -18.53
CA LYS A 322 0.28 17.12 -17.50
C LYS A 322 0.73 17.58 -16.12
N ARG A 323 -0.25 17.91 -15.28
CA ARG A 323 -0.01 18.42 -13.92
C ARG A 323 0.57 17.33 -13.03
N HIS A 324 0.03 16.12 -13.12
CA HIS A 324 0.54 14.98 -12.37
C HIS A 324 0.99 13.88 -13.33
N VAL A 325 2.20 13.38 -13.14
CA VAL A 325 2.71 12.23 -13.90
C VAL A 325 3.24 11.21 -12.92
N PHE A 326 2.68 10.01 -13.00
CA PHE A 326 3.13 8.85 -12.26
C PHE A 326 3.80 7.88 -13.21
N VAL A 327 4.98 7.39 -12.85
CA VAL A 327 5.62 6.25 -13.51
C VAL A 327 5.29 5.01 -12.69
N VAL A 328 4.68 4.00 -13.30
CA VAL A 328 4.38 2.71 -12.68
C VAL A 328 5.35 1.69 -13.26
N ALA A 329 6.10 1.02 -12.41
CA ALA A 329 7.10 0.03 -12.78
C ALA A 329 7.15 -1.10 -11.73
N HIS A 330 7.93 -2.14 -11.97
CA HIS A 330 8.10 -3.21 -10.98
C HIS A 330 9.34 -2.99 -10.09
N TYR A 331 10.51 -2.82 -10.70
CA TYR A 331 11.76 -2.64 -9.96
C TYR A 331 11.88 -1.25 -9.32
N PRO A 332 12.46 -1.15 -8.11
CA PRO A 332 12.81 0.14 -7.52
C PRO A 332 13.80 0.91 -8.39
N ALA A 333 13.64 2.22 -8.48
CA ALA A 333 14.61 3.08 -9.18
C ALA A 333 15.76 3.56 -8.29
N ILE A 334 15.56 3.62 -6.96
CA ILE A 334 16.59 4.10 -6.01
C ILE A 334 17.17 2.95 -5.16
N PRO A 335 18.47 2.99 -4.82
CA PRO A 335 19.15 1.91 -4.09
C PRO A 335 18.62 1.61 -2.69
N ASP A 336 17.98 2.59 -2.03
CA ASP A 336 17.53 2.46 -0.64
C ASP A 336 16.48 1.38 -0.39
N PHE A 337 15.73 1.00 -1.43
CA PHE A 337 14.79 -0.11 -1.35
C PHE A 337 15.47 -1.47 -1.58
N GLY A 338 16.74 -1.48 -2.01
CA GLY A 338 17.51 -2.65 -2.38
C GLY A 338 17.02 -3.28 -3.69
N TYR A 339 17.90 -4.04 -4.36
CA TYR A 339 17.60 -4.72 -5.63
C TYR A 339 16.94 -3.78 -6.67
N SER A 340 17.43 -2.55 -6.74
CA SER A 340 16.96 -1.52 -7.66
C SER A 340 17.54 -1.72 -9.06
N LEU A 341 17.05 -0.95 -10.03
CA LEU A 341 17.76 -0.69 -11.28
C LEU A 341 19.22 -0.32 -10.96
N GLN A 342 20.16 -0.91 -11.70
CA GLN A 342 21.58 -0.67 -11.52
C GLN A 342 21.98 0.65 -12.21
N PRO A 343 22.75 1.53 -11.55
CA PRO A 343 23.19 2.82 -12.10
C PRO A 343 23.73 2.72 -13.54
N GLN A 344 24.68 1.80 -13.75
CA GLN A 344 25.36 1.57 -15.02
C GLN A 344 24.52 0.84 -16.07
N LEU A 345 23.35 0.31 -15.70
CA LEU A 345 22.41 -0.38 -16.58
C LEU A 345 21.14 0.46 -16.81
N GLY A 346 21.29 1.79 -16.84
CA GLY A 346 20.22 2.74 -17.12
C GLY A 346 19.51 3.29 -15.88
N GLY A 347 19.82 2.82 -14.67
CA GLY A 347 19.21 3.32 -13.43
C GLY A 347 19.42 4.82 -13.20
N ASP A 348 20.64 5.33 -13.41
CA ASP A 348 20.93 6.77 -13.26
C ASP A 348 20.21 7.61 -14.31
N GLU A 349 20.07 7.08 -15.52
CA GLU A 349 19.34 7.74 -16.59
C GLU A 349 17.84 7.82 -16.28
N VAL A 350 17.26 6.75 -15.72
CA VAL A 350 15.88 6.77 -15.22
C VAL A 350 15.72 7.86 -14.16
N LEU A 351 16.56 7.87 -13.11
CA LEU A 351 16.47 8.88 -12.04
C LEU A 351 16.63 10.31 -12.57
N SER A 352 17.58 10.53 -13.48
CA SER A 352 17.77 11.81 -14.16
C SER A 352 16.53 12.25 -14.92
N LEU A 353 15.87 11.34 -15.64
CA LEU A 353 14.62 11.61 -16.35
C LEU A 353 13.46 11.93 -15.40
N LEU A 354 13.31 11.18 -14.30
CA LEU A 354 12.26 11.45 -13.30
C LEU A 354 12.40 12.87 -12.73
N SER A 355 13.63 13.26 -12.38
CA SER A 355 13.96 14.60 -11.87
C SER A 355 13.75 15.69 -12.93
N GLN A 356 14.32 15.51 -14.13
CA GLN A 356 14.23 16.47 -15.24
C GLN A 356 12.78 16.80 -15.60
N TYR A 357 11.93 15.78 -15.69
CA TYR A 357 10.52 15.93 -16.03
C TYR A 357 9.63 16.13 -14.79
N ARG A 358 10.21 16.29 -13.60
CA ARG A 358 9.49 16.50 -12.34
C ARG A 358 8.33 15.52 -12.17
N VAL A 359 8.63 14.22 -12.31
CA VAL A 359 7.64 13.16 -12.13
C VAL A 359 7.08 13.23 -10.71
N THR A 360 5.76 13.11 -10.58
CA THR A 360 5.06 13.23 -9.29
C THR A 360 5.35 12.02 -8.40
N GLY A 361 5.27 10.82 -8.97
CA GLY A 361 5.66 9.61 -8.25
C GLY A 361 6.15 8.49 -9.15
N TYR A 362 7.08 7.71 -8.60
CA TYR A 362 7.54 6.43 -9.12
C TYR A 362 6.95 5.33 -8.23
N LEU A 363 6.01 4.57 -8.78
CA LEU A 363 5.16 3.62 -8.07
C LEU A 363 5.58 2.19 -8.43
N PHE A 364 5.93 1.38 -7.43
CA PHE A 364 6.58 0.09 -7.70
C PHE A 364 6.34 -0.99 -6.63
N GLY A 365 6.81 -2.21 -6.93
CA GLY A 365 6.63 -3.45 -6.17
C GLY A 365 7.95 -4.13 -5.83
N HIS A 366 8.03 -5.45 -6.07
CA HIS A 366 9.25 -6.28 -6.04
C HIS A 366 9.78 -6.63 -4.63
N ARG A 367 9.65 -5.72 -3.66
CA ARG A 367 10.28 -5.88 -2.34
C ARG A 367 9.38 -6.51 -1.28
N HIS A 368 8.08 -6.66 -1.56
CA HIS A 368 7.07 -7.29 -0.69
C HIS A 368 6.93 -6.66 0.71
N PHE A 369 7.22 -5.37 0.85
CA PHE A 369 6.90 -4.57 2.03
C PHE A 369 6.48 -3.17 1.58
N ASN A 370 5.94 -2.34 2.47
CA ASN A 370 5.55 -0.97 2.12
C ASN A 370 6.68 0.02 2.39
N GLY A 371 6.89 0.96 1.48
CA GLY A 371 7.97 1.94 1.60
C GLY A 371 7.62 3.27 0.96
N PHE A 372 8.26 4.32 1.44
CA PHE A 372 8.14 5.67 0.90
C PHE A 372 9.46 6.41 1.05
N ARG A 373 9.83 7.16 0.01
CA ARG A 373 10.95 8.10 0.04
C ARG A 373 10.75 9.20 -0.98
N MET A 374 11.07 10.44 -0.62
CA MET A 374 11.25 11.52 -1.60
C MET A 374 12.67 11.50 -2.13
N HIS A 375 12.84 11.46 -3.46
CA HIS A 375 14.14 11.56 -4.11
C HIS A 375 14.04 12.54 -5.28
N ASP A 376 14.84 13.61 -5.27
CA ASP A 376 14.82 14.68 -6.28
C ASP A 376 13.40 15.16 -6.63
N ARG A 377 12.58 15.37 -5.58
CA ARG A 377 11.18 15.79 -5.65
C ARG A 377 10.20 14.76 -6.22
N THR A 378 10.65 13.57 -6.61
CA THR A 378 9.78 12.46 -7.00
C THR A 378 9.42 11.62 -5.78
N ALA A 379 8.15 11.29 -5.60
CA ALA A 379 7.73 10.36 -4.56
C ALA A 379 7.93 8.91 -5.00
N HIS A 380 8.82 8.18 -4.34
CA HIS A 380 9.00 6.75 -4.56
C HIS A 380 8.10 5.98 -3.59
N VAL A 381 7.07 5.32 -4.13
CA VAL A 381 6.09 4.57 -3.33
C VAL A 381 6.17 3.09 -3.66
N LEU A 382 6.56 2.31 -2.65
CA LEU A 382 6.68 0.86 -2.72
C LEU A 382 5.42 0.22 -2.10
N SER A 383 4.77 -0.65 -2.87
CA SER A 383 3.65 -1.47 -2.41
C SER A 383 4.10 -2.89 -2.05
N ASP A 384 3.47 -3.46 -1.04
CA ASP A 384 3.62 -4.86 -0.65
C ASP A 384 2.85 -5.84 -1.55
N ASN A 385 2.92 -7.14 -1.20
CA ASN A 385 2.33 -8.27 -1.90
C ASN A 385 0.85 -8.51 -1.53
N MET A 386 0.00 -7.58 -1.95
CA MET A 386 -1.46 -7.61 -1.73
C MET A 386 -1.87 -7.70 -0.26
N LEU A 387 -1.10 -7.10 0.65
CA LEU A 387 -1.48 -6.95 2.06
C LEU A 387 -2.01 -5.54 2.35
N SER A 388 -1.69 -4.58 1.48
CA SER A 388 -2.16 -3.21 1.55
C SER A 388 -2.59 -2.67 0.18
N ILE A 389 -3.28 -1.55 0.22
CA ILE A 389 -3.65 -0.72 -0.91
C ILE A 389 -3.10 0.67 -0.62
N HIS A 390 -2.35 1.24 -1.56
CA HIS A 390 -2.02 2.66 -1.52
C HIS A 390 -3.07 3.43 -2.31
N LEU A 391 -3.83 4.30 -1.65
CA LEU A 391 -4.83 5.17 -2.28
C LEU A 391 -4.23 6.56 -2.46
N PHE A 392 -4.35 7.10 -3.66
CA PHE A 392 -3.84 8.41 -4.03
C PHE A 392 -5.02 9.32 -4.30
N HIS A 393 -5.23 10.29 -3.43
CA HIS A 393 -6.19 11.38 -3.62
C HIS A 393 -5.45 12.56 -4.22
N VAL A 394 -5.70 12.81 -5.50
CA VAL A 394 -5.01 13.83 -6.30
C VAL A 394 -5.82 15.12 -6.27
N PHE A 395 -5.17 16.21 -5.84
CA PHE A 395 -5.69 17.57 -5.87
C PHE A 395 -4.80 18.42 -6.80
N PRO A 396 -5.22 19.64 -7.17
CA PRO A 396 -4.40 20.50 -8.02
C PRO A 396 -2.97 20.73 -7.51
N ASP A 397 -2.82 20.93 -6.19
CA ASP A 397 -1.54 21.36 -5.64
C ASP A 397 -0.84 20.33 -4.75
N GLU A 398 -1.50 19.21 -4.47
CA GLU A 398 -1.00 18.19 -3.57
C GLU A 398 -1.61 16.83 -3.86
N ILE A 399 -0.95 15.81 -3.32
CA ILE A 399 -1.40 14.42 -3.39
C ILE A 399 -1.37 13.85 -1.99
N THR A 400 -2.52 13.40 -1.51
CA THR A 400 -2.60 12.60 -0.29
C THR A 400 -2.42 11.13 -0.65
N ILE A 401 -1.41 10.51 -0.05
CA ILE A 401 -1.09 9.10 -0.21
C ILE A 401 -1.49 8.38 1.07
N ALA A 402 -2.53 7.57 0.97
CA ALA A 402 -3.07 6.77 2.05
C ALA A 402 -2.55 5.33 1.96
N ARG A 403 -2.07 4.78 3.06
CA ARG A 403 -1.62 3.37 3.17
C ARG A 403 -2.66 2.57 3.96
N LYS A 404 -3.45 1.79 3.22
CA LYS A 404 -4.58 1.03 3.74
C LYS A 404 -4.25 -0.45 3.82
N TYR A 405 -4.07 -0.99 5.03
CA TYR A 405 -3.98 -2.43 5.21
C TYR A 405 -5.33 -3.10 4.94
N ILE A 406 -5.31 -4.18 4.15
CA ILE A 406 -6.53 -4.92 3.80
C ILE A 406 -7.09 -5.60 5.06
N GLY A 407 -8.40 -5.49 5.27
CA GLY A 407 -9.13 -5.99 6.43
C GLY A 407 -9.16 -5.03 7.63
N TYR A 408 -8.55 -3.85 7.53
CA TYR A 408 -8.52 -2.84 8.60
C TYR A 408 -9.42 -1.65 8.26
N PRO A 409 -10.10 -1.00 9.21
CA PRO A 409 -11.07 0.04 8.90
C PRO A 409 -10.47 1.45 8.72
N LEU A 410 -9.19 1.64 9.02
CA LEU A 410 -8.54 2.95 8.94
C LEU A 410 -7.23 2.85 8.14
N TYR A 411 -6.76 3.98 7.64
CA TYR A 411 -5.45 4.10 7.05
C TYR A 411 -4.68 5.28 7.60
N GLU A 412 -3.37 5.24 7.39
CA GLU A 412 -2.50 6.38 7.60
C GLU A 412 -2.29 7.12 6.29
N ARG A 413 -2.00 8.41 6.37
CA ARG A 413 -1.82 9.25 5.20
C ARG A 413 -0.59 10.12 5.32
N LEU A 414 0.02 10.46 4.19
CA LEU A 414 0.96 11.56 4.07
C LEU A 414 0.53 12.43 2.89
N THR A 415 0.97 13.68 2.87
CA THR A 415 0.70 14.59 1.76
C THR A 415 2.02 15.03 1.15
N ILE A 416 2.09 14.98 -0.18
CA ILE A 416 3.22 15.52 -0.95
C ILE A 416 2.73 16.67 -1.83
N PRO A 417 3.58 17.66 -2.14
CA PRO A 417 3.24 18.70 -3.09
C PRO A 417 3.15 18.14 -4.52
N SER A 418 2.35 18.78 -5.35
CA SER A 418 2.44 18.62 -6.81
C SER A 418 3.83 19.04 -7.30
N THR A 419 4.41 18.26 -8.21
CA THR A 419 5.80 18.44 -8.66
C THR A 419 5.93 19.37 -9.87
N ARG A 420 4.84 19.63 -10.60
CA ARG A 420 4.84 20.38 -11.87
C ARG A 420 4.05 21.70 -11.82
N ASN A 421 3.70 22.15 -10.62
CA ASN A 421 3.09 23.45 -10.41
C ASN A 421 4.07 24.61 -10.62
#